data_AF-A0A7H8INV6-F1
#
_entry.id   AF-A0A7H8INV6-F1
#
_cell.length_a   1.000
_cell.length_b   1.000
_cell.length_c   1.000
_cell.angle_alpha   90.00
_cell.angle_beta   90.00
_cell.angle_gamma   90.00
#
_symmetry.space_group_name_H-M   'P 1'
#
loop_
_entity.id
_entity.type
_entity.pdbx_description
1 polymer ?
#
loop_
_entity_poly.entity_id
_entity_poly.type
_entity_poly.pdbx_seq_one_letter_code
_entity_poly.pdbx_strand_id
1 'polypeptide(L)'
;MKRLPSFARVGGTAAVAIGLALATGVGTAHAEGNTVDYFSSGGKKRAMIVFEPRNSSGGPEIVDVDDLSKDGHYIYAEVYDATAGGKKGTCETSSYKSCEVNVKDGHKVRINVYRLNSHDSDFMGEVHTRSGKLPTA
;
A
#
# COMPACT_ATOMS: atom_id res chain seq x y z
N MET A 1 6.62 58.02 9.04
CA MET A 1 7.29 57.60 10.29
C MET A 1 6.28 57.68 11.44
N LYS A 2 5.88 56.55 12.04
CA LYS A 2 5.11 56.50 13.29
C LYS A 2 5.61 55.32 14.13
N ARG A 3 5.81 55.59 15.43
CA ARG A 3 6.58 54.81 16.43
C ARG A 3 5.77 53.64 17.01
N LEU A 4 6.49 52.59 17.43
CA LEU A 4 6.06 51.53 18.35
C LEU A 4 5.75 52.07 19.76
N PRO A 5 4.98 51.32 20.55
CA PRO A 5 5.58 50.75 21.77
C PRO A 5 5.27 49.26 21.99
N SER A 6 6.24 48.64 22.67
CA SER A 6 6.25 47.29 23.27
C SER A 6 5.43 47.24 24.56
N PHE A 7 4.79 46.10 24.90
CA PHE A 7 5.09 45.26 26.07
C PHE A 7 4.00 44.20 26.36
N ALA A 8 4.51 43.00 26.67
CA ALA A 8 4.06 42.09 27.74
C ALA A 8 2.87 41.12 27.57
N ARG A 9 3.26 39.84 27.51
CA ARG A 9 2.96 38.74 28.47
C ARG A 9 1.71 37.85 28.27
N VAL A 10 2.05 36.57 28.03
CA VAL A 10 1.67 35.36 28.79
C VAL A 10 0.29 34.72 28.54
N GLY A 11 0.35 33.40 28.29
CA GLY A 11 -0.74 32.42 28.36
C GLY A 11 -0.79 31.61 27.07
N GLY A 12 -0.28 30.38 26.95
CA GLY A 12 -0.12 29.33 27.93
C GLY A 12 -1.03 28.17 27.54
N THR A 13 -0.54 27.25 26.69
CA THR A 13 -1.02 25.86 26.63
C THR A 13 0.13 24.98 26.17
N ALA A 14 0.68 24.24 27.12
CA ALA A 14 1.44 23.03 26.85
C ALA A 14 0.46 21.93 26.41
N ALA A 15 0.82 21.18 25.37
CA ALA A 15 0.36 19.81 25.19
C ALA A 15 1.48 19.02 24.51
N VAL A 16 1.87 17.94 25.18
CA VAL A 16 2.97 17.03 24.91
C VAL A 16 2.54 15.96 23.91
N ALA A 17 3.42 15.60 22.97
CA ALA A 17 3.60 14.25 22.41
C ALA A 17 4.95 14.26 21.66
N ILE A 18 6.06 13.71 22.18
CA ILE A 18 6.47 12.29 22.19
C ILE A 18 6.15 11.62 20.84
N GLY A 19 7.09 11.12 20.05
CA GLY A 19 8.52 10.94 20.27
C GLY A 19 9.20 10.23 19.09
N LEU A 20 10.49 9.97 19.28
CA LEU A 20 11.43 9.17 18.49
C LEU A 20 11.79 9.69 17.08
N ALA A 21 12.75 10.61 17.08
CA ALA A 21 13.81 10.56 16.09
C ALA A 21 14.74 9.38 16.43
N LEU A 22 14.87 8.42 15.50
CA LEU A 22 16.01 7.51 15.45
C LEU A 22 16.73 7.74 14.12
N ALA A 23 18.04 7.93 14.26
CA ALA A 23 18.93 8.49 13.28
C ALA A 23 19.31 7.51 12.16
N THR A 24 19.48 8.08 10.96
CA THR A 24 20.51 7.78 9.97
C THR A 24 20.98 6.32 9.83
N GLY A 25 20.39 5.59 8.88
CA GLY A 25 21.06 4.51 8.16
C GLY A 25 21.42 5.00 6.77
N VAL A 26 22.71 5.24 6.51
CA VAL A 26 23.23 5.46 5.16
C VAL A 26 23.23 4.10 4.47
N GLY A 27 22.33 3.96 3.50
CA GLY A 27 22.25 2.81 2.60
C GLY A 27 21.53 3.28 1.35
N THR A 28 22.24 3.97 0.46
CA THR A 28 21.74 4.32 -0.87
C THR A 28 21.66 3.05 -1.71
N ALA A 29 20.53 2.35 -1.61
CA ALA A 29 20.01 1.52 -2.69
C ALA A 29 18.64 2.13 -3.03
N HIS A 30 18.50 2.65 -4.25
CA HIS A 30 17.22 3.02 -4.81
C HIS A 30 16.38 1.74 -4.90
N ALA A 31 15.63 1.41 -3.86
CA ALA A 31 14.52 0.46 -3.94
C ALA A 31 13.31 1.28 -4.42
N GLU A 32 12.78 0.98 -5.60
CA GLU A 32 11.50 1.52 -6.03
C GLU A 32 10.47 1.15 -4.96
N GLY A 33 9.92 2.16 -4.28
CA GLY A 33 9.21 1.96 -3.02
C GLY A 33 7.98 1.07 -3.20
N ASN A 34 7.86 0.04 -2.34
CA ASN A 34 6.71 -0.85 -2.28
C ASN A 34 5.41 -0.02 -2.27
N THR A 35 4.41 -0.45 -3.04
CA THR A 35 3.07 0.14 -2.97
C THR A 35 2.26 -0.61 -1.94
N VAL A 36 1.82 0.07 -0.89
CA VAL A 36 0.97 -0.49 0.16
C VAL A 36 -0.40 0.16 0.09
N ASP A 37 -1.46 -0.66 0.00
CA ASP A 37 -2.84 -0.17 -0.02
C ASP A 37 -3.72 -0.96 0.96
N TYR A 38 -4.72 -0.27 1.50
CA TYR A 38 -5.66 -0.83 2.48
C TYR A 38 -7.08 -0.71 1.97
N PHE A 39 -7.77 -1.84 1.88
CA PHE A 39 -9.13 -1.89 1.39
C PHE A 39 -10.10 -2.01 2.56
N SER A 40 -11.15 -1.18 2.53
CA SER A 40 -12.13 -1.10 3.61
C SER A 40 -13.53 -1.43 3.10
N SER A 41 -14.30 -2.16 3.90
CA SER A 41 -15.72 -2.44 3.66
C SER A 41 -16.49 -2.33 4.97
N GLY A 42 -17.64 -1.65 4.93
CA GLY A 42 -18.42 -1.31 6.13
C GLY A 42 -17.66 -0.44 7.14
N GLY A 43 -16.77 0.45 6.67
CA GLY A 43 -15.98 1.35 7.52
C GLY A 43 -14.82 0.70 8.29
N LYS A 44 -14.52 -0.58 8.03
CA LYS A 44 -13.39 -1.31 8.63
C LYS A 44 -12.38 -1.71 7.56
N LYS A 45 -11.09 -1.66 7.89
CA LYS A 45 -10.04 -2.25 7.04
C LYS A 45 -10.22 -3.76 7.01
N ARG A 46 -10.20 -4.34 5.81
CA ARG A 46 -10.46 -5.76 5.55
C ARG A 46 -9.29 -6.44 4.85
N ALA A 47 -8.58 -5.72 3.98
CA ALA A 47 -7.40 -6.25 3.31
C ALA A 47 -6.25 -5.25 3.37
N MET A 48 -5.03 -5.77 3.40
CA MET A 48 -3.82 -5.04 3.07
C MET A 48 -3.16 -5.74 1.87
N ILE A 49 -2.85 -4.97 0.83
CA ILE A 49 -2.08 -5.46 -0.31
C ILE A 49 -0.76 -4.69 -0.37
N VAL A 50 0.34 -5.42 -0.55
CA VAL A 50 1.64 -4.83 -0.88
C VAL A 50 2.08 -5.34 -2.23
N PHE A 51 2.42 -4.43 -3.13
CA PHE A 51 3.14 -4.75 -4.36
C PHE A 51 4.60 -4.33 -4.20
N GLU A 52 5.49 -5.31 -4.32
CA GLU A 52 6.94 -5.12 -4.30
C GLU A 52 7.46 -5.31 -5.74
N PRO A 53 7.96 -4.23 -6.38
CA PRO A 53 8.56 -4.34 -7.70
C PRO A 53 9.85 -5.17 -7.64
N ARG A 54 10.39 -5.57 -8.80
CA ARG A 54 11.61 -6.37 -8.83
C ARG A 54 12.72 -5.67 -8.08
N ASN A 55 13.38 -6.41 -7.20
CA ASN A 55 14.61 -5.93 -6.60
C ASN A 55 15.72 -5.82 -7.68
N SER A 56 16.73 -5.00 -7.42
CA SER A 56 17.87 -4.78 -8.33
C SER A 56 18.68 -6.03 -8.67
N SER A 57 18.40 -7.16 -7.99
CA SER A 57 19.05 -8.45 -8.21
C SER A 57 18.25 -9.37 -9.15
N GLY A 58 17.13 -8.88 -9.72
CA GLY A 58 16.32 -9.62 -10.70
C GLY A 58 15.41 -10.68 -10.09
N GLY A 59 15.06 -10.56 -8.79
CA GLY A 59 14.06 -11.42 -8.16
C GLY A 59 12.65 -11.21 -8.73
N PRO A 60 11.71 -12.14 -8.48
CA PRO A 60 10.33 -12.00 -8.91
C PRO A 60 9.65 -10.79 -8.24
N GLU A 61 8.68 -10.18 -8.92
CA GLU A 61 7.77 -9.23 -8.30
C GLU A 61 6.87 -9.95 -7.29
N ILE A 62 6.62 -9.33 -6.14
CA ILE A 62 5.84 -9.93 -5.06
C ILE A 62 4.52 -9.16 -4.87
N VAL A 63 3.43 -9.90 -4.75
CA VAL A 63 2.16 -9.40 -4.22
C VAL A 63 1.90 -10.10 -2.90
N ASP A 64 1.99 -9.32 -1.83
CA ASP A 64 1.55 -9.75 -0.50
C ASP A 64 0.10 -9.40 -0.29
N VAL A 65 -0.67 -10.37 0.19
CA VAL A 65 -2.08 -10.24 0.51
C VAL A 65 -2.27 -10.61 1.99
N ASP A 66 -2.91 -9.74 2.76
CA ASP A 66 -3.28 -10.01 4.14
C ASP A 66 -4.78 -9.76 4.38
N ASP A 67 -5.49 -10.78 4.86
CA ASP A 67 -6.87 -10.68 5.33
C ASP A 67 -6.91 -10.22 6.80
N LEU A 68 -7.36 -8.99 7.00
CA LEU A 68 -7.51 -8.34 8.30
C LEU A 68 -8.88 -8.60 8.93
N SER A 69 -9.82 -9.18 8.17
CA SER A 69 -11.24 -9.27 8.52
C SER A 69 -11.55 -10.45 9.43
N LYS A 70 -10.97 -11.63 9.13
CA LYS A 70 -11.27 -12.92 9.75
C LYS A 70 -12.77 -13.20 9.90
N ASP A 71 -13.56 -12.86 8.88
CA ASP A 71 -15.03 -12.90 8.92
C ASP A 71 -15.63 -13.91 7.94
N GLY A 72 -14.92 -15.02 7.72
CA GLY A 72 -15.36 -16.13 6.88
C GLY A 72 -15.26 -15.86 5.38
N HIS A 73 -14.60 -14.76 4.99
CA HIS A 73 -14.24 -14.46 3.62
C HIS A 73 -12.74 -14.64 3.45
N TYR A 74 -12.29 -14.72 2.21
CA TYR A 74 -10.88 -14.63 1.85
C TYR A 74 -10.67 -13.45 0.92
N ILE A 75 -9.44 -12.95 0.89
CA ILE A 75 -9.04 -11.90 -0.05
C ILE A 75 -8.50 -12.58 -1.30
N TYR A 76 -8.94 -12.10 -2.45
CA TYR A 76 -8.53 -12.56 -3.77
C TYR A 76 -8.01 -11.35 -4.56
N ALA A 77 -6.76 -11.39 -4.98
CA ALA A 77 -6.12 -10.38 -5.80
C ALA A 77 -5.87 -10.92 -7.21
N GLU A 78 -6.31 -10.20 -8.23
CA GLU A 78 -5.98 -10.48 -9.63
C GLU A 78 -4.94 -9.50 -10.14
N VAL A 79 -3.89 -10.02 -10.77
CA VAL A 79 -2.77 -9.20 -11.24
C VAL A 79 -2.73 -9.21 -12.75
N TYR A 80 -2.64 -8.02 -13.34
CA TYR A 80 -2.64 -7.80 -14.79
C TYR A 80 -1.45 -6.93 -15.19
N ASP A 81 -0.89 -7.22 -16.37
CA ASP A 81 -0.02 -6.28 -17.07
C ASP A 81 -0.92 -5.29 -17.83
N ALA A 82 -1.06 -4.09 -17.27
CA ALA A 82 -1.94 -3.07 -17.83
C ALA A 82 -1.32 -2.40 -19.07
N THR A 83 -0.01 -2.52 -19.28
CA THR A 83 0.68 -1.97 -20.45
C THR A 83 0.53 -2.90 -21.66
N ALA A 84 0.83 -4.19 -21.52
CA ALA A 84 0.74 -5.16 -22.60
C ALA A 84 -0.67 -5.76 -22.75
N GLY A 85 -1.50 -5.64 -21.71
CA GLY A 85 -2.74 -6.37 -21.57
C GLY A 85 -2.51 -7.82 -21.09
N GLY A 86 -3.50 -8.34 -20.38
CA GLY A 86 -3.56 -9.74 -19.98
C GLY A 86 -3.29 -10.00 -18.50
N LYS A 87 -3.91 -11.06 -18.00
CA LYS A 87 -3.78 -11.54 -16.62
C LYS A 87 -2.43 -12.24 -16.44
N LYS A 88 -1.73 -11.94 -15.35
CA LYS A 88 -0.40 -12.48 -15.02
C LYS A 88 -0.43 -13.43 -13.84
N GLY A 89 -1.39 -13.28 -12.94
CA GLY A 89 -1.50 -14.17 -11.80
C GLY A 89 -2.68 -13.83 -10.90
N THR A 90 -2.78 -14.61 -9.83
CA THR A 90 -3.78 -14.46 -8.77
C THR A 90 -3.13 -14.76 -7.43
N CYS A 91 -3.51 -14.05 -6.38
CA CYS A 91 -3.10 -14.35 -5.03
C CYS A 91 -4.32 -14.37 -4.11
N GLU A 92 -4.52 -15.46 -3.38
CA GLU A 92 -5.67 -15.62 -2.50
C GLU A 92 -5.30 -16.18 -1.15
N THR A 93 -5.93 -15.68 -0.09
CA THR A 93 -5.68 -16.10 1.28
C THR A 93 -6.78 -15.66 2.25
N SER A 94 -6.99 -16.43 3.31
CA SER A 94 -7.80 -16.06 4.49
C SER A 94 -6.92 -15.64 5.68
N SER A 95 -5.64 -15.37 5.42
CA SER A 95 -4.63 -14.91 6.38
C SER A 95 -3.60 -14.07 5.61
N TYR A 96 -2.31 -14.31 5.79
CA TYR A 96 -1.23 -13.69 5.03
C TYR A 96 -0.71 -14.65 3.95
N LYS A 97 -0.39 -14.14 2.77
CA LYS A 97 0.28 -14.90 1.71
C LYS A 97 1.06 -13.97 0.79
N SER A 98 2.28 -14.39 0.45
CA SER A 98 3.08 -13.81 -0.62
C SER A 98 2.93 -14.64 -1.90
N CYS A 99 2.71 -13.97 -3.03
CA CYS A 99 2.64 -14.61 -4.33
C CYS A 99 3.60 -13.93 -5.31
N GLU A 100 4.39 -14.74 -6.01
CA GLU A 100 5.22 -14.28 -7.11
C GLU A 100 4.36 -13.98 -8.34
N VAL A 101 4.63 -12.87 -9.01
CA VAL A 101 4.03 -12.50 -10.29
C VAL A 101 5.10 -12.09 -11.27
N ASN A 102 4.85 -12.31 -12.56
CA ASN A 102 5.80 -12.01 -13.62
C ASN A 102 5.20 -10.92 -14.53
N VAL A 103 5.57 -9.67 -14.27
CA VAL A 103 5.29 -8.55 -15.16
C VAL A 103 6.62 -8.16 -15.83
N LYS A 104 6.58 -7.35 -16.88
CA LYS A 104 7.82 -6.88 -17.51
C LYS A 104 8.23 -5.57 -16.85
N ASP A 105 9.52 -5.41 -16.54
CA ASP A 105 10.07 -4.18 -15.96
C ASP A 105 9.59 -2.93 -16.72
N GLY A 106 9.17 -1.92 -15.97
CA GLY A 106 8.63 -0.67 -16.49
C GLY A 106 7.17 -0.75 -16.94
N HIS A 107 6.52 -1.92 -16.92
CA HIS A 107 5.09 -2.03 -17.22
C HIS A 107 4.23 -1.66 -16.02
N LYS A 108 3.05 -1.12 -16.30
CA LYS A 108 2.06 -0.81 -15.27
C LYS A 108 1.40 -2.09 -14.80
N VAL A 109 1.26 -2.22 -13.49
CA VAL A 109 0.63 -3.36 -12.84
C VAL A 109 -0.76 -2.94 -12.37
N ARG A 110 -1.80 -3.61 -12.86
CA ARG A 110 -3.16 -3.48 -12.31
C ARG A 110 -3.40 -4.63 -11.36
N ILE A 111 -3.78 -4.32 -10.12
CA ILE A 111 -4.12 -5.33 -9.10
C ILE A 111 -5.54 -5.04 -8.63
N ASN A 112 -6.48 -5.90 -9.01
CA ASN A 112 -7.88 -5.82 -8.58
C ASN A 112 -8.06 -6.68 -7.32
N VAL A 113 -8.70 -6.13 -6.30
CA VAL A 113 -8.86 -6.78 -5.00
C VAL A 113 -10.33 -7.07 -4.77
N TYR A 114 -10.60 -8.31 -4.37
CA TYR A 114 -11.92 -8.81 -4.07
C TYR A 114 -11.94 -9.48 -2.70
N ARG A 115 -13.09 -9.44 -2.05
CA ARG A 115 -13.40 -10.20 -0.85
C ARG A 115 -14.47 -11.22 -1.17
N LEU A 116 -14.13 -12.50 -1.04
CA LEU A 116 -14.91 -13.60 -1.59
C LEU A 116 -15.28 -14.61 -0.50
N ASN A 117 -16.40 -15.32 -0.70
CA ASN A 117 -16.70 -16.59 -0.06
C ASN A 117 -17.54 -17.47 -1.01
N SER A 118 -18.12 -18.57 -0.53
CA SER A 118 -18.94 -19.49 -1.35
C SER A 118 -20.27 -18.89 -1.87
N HIS A 119 -20.68 -17.73 -1.38
CA HIS A 119 -21.99 -17.12 -1.64
C HIS A 119 -21.91 -15.66 -2.10
N ASP A 120 -20.78 -14.99 -1.92
CA ASP A 120 -20.61 -13.55 -2.10
C ASP A 120 -19.24 -13.22 -2.71
N SER A 121 -19.23 -12.16 -3.52
CA SER A 121 -18.05 -11.62 -4.17
C SER A 121 -18.14 -10.10 -4.20
N ASP A 122 -17.36 -9.45 -3.34
CA ASP A 122 -17.30 -7.99 -3.22
C ASP A 122 -16.03 -7.45 -3.88
N PHE A 123 -16.18 -6.58 -4.88
CA PHE A 123 -15.03 -5.87 -5.47
C PHE A 123 -14.65 -4.71 -4.56
N MET A 124 -13.46 -4.79 -3.99
CA MET A 124 -13.00 -3.83 -2.99
C MET A 124 -12.28 -2.63 -3.60
N GLY A 125 -11.61 -2.80 -4.74
CA GLY A 125 -10.89 -1.73 -5.43
C GLY A 125 -9.67 -2.19 -6.22
N GLU A 126 -8.94 -1.21 -6.74
CA GLU A 126 -7.67 -1.39 -7.46
C GLU A 126 -6.53 -0.81 -6.61
N VAL A 127 -5.37 -1.49 -6.58
CA VAL A 127 -4.18 -0.99 -5.87
C VAL A 127 -3.60 0.22 -6.58
N HIS A 128 -3.38 1.29 -5.84
CA HIS A 128 -2.74 2.49 -6.35
C HIS A 128 -1.55 2.94 -5.49
N THR A 129 -0.55 3.54 -6.14
CA THR A 129 0.49 4.32 -5.47
C THR A 129 -0.14 5.46 -4.68
N ARG A 130 0.62 6.07 -3.76
CA ARG A 130 0.21 7.28 -3.03
C ARG A 130 -0.21 8.44 -3.93
N SER A 131 0.24 8.46 -5.19
CA SER A 131 -0.13 9.46 -6.19
C SER A 131 -1.42 9.15 -6.96
N GLY A 132 -2.10 8.04 -6.65
CA GLY A 132 -3.31 7.57 -7.35
C GLY A 132 -3.03 6.90 -8.70
N LYS A 133 -1.76 6.64 -9.04
CA LYS A 133 -1.37 5.93 -10.26
C LYS A 133 -1.24 4.44 -10.00
N LEU A 134 -1.36 3.62 -11.05
CA LEU A 134 -0.98 2.21 -11.00
C LEU A 134 0.50 2.05 -10.59
N PRO A 135 0.84 1.01 -9.81
CA PRO A 135 2.22 0.57 -9.62
C PRO A 135 2.91 0.23 -10.93
N THR A 136 4.23 0.22 -10.90
CA THR A 136 5.10 -0.18 -12.02
C THR A 136 5.99 -1.32 -11.56
N ALA A 137 6.17 -2.32 -12.41
CA ALA A 137 7.05 -3.46 -12.18
C ALA A 137 8.54 -3.12 -12.34
#